data_AF-A0A847PL85-F1
#
_entry.id   AF-A0A847PL85-F1
#
_cell.length_a   1.000
_cell.length_b   1.000
_cell.length_c   1.000
_cell.angle_alpha   90.00
_cell.angle_beta   90.00
_cell.angle_gamma   90.00
#
_symmetry.space_group_name_H-M   'P 1'
#
loop_
_entity.id
_entity.type
_entity.pdbx_description
1 polymer ?
#
loop_
_entity_poly.entity_id
_entity_poly.type
_entity_poly.pdbx_seq_one_letter_code
_entity_poly.pdbx_strand_id
1 'polypeptide(L)'
;MLVLIGYVYSGILWIIGAKRIITEKDPKGILFQAIAHIIELAVIGLETGRKYGKSIPESVVLCMTFGFTWWLPLILKMKSETFTDADFVRTAEQEARFKH
;
A
#
# COMPACT_ATOMS: atom_id res chain seq x y z
N MET A 1 -23.21 0.32 1.60
CA MET A 1 -23.46 1.02 0.33
C MET A 1 -22.40 2.08 0.03
N LEU A 2 -22.13 3.04 0.94
CA LEU A 2 -21.09 4.07 0.77
C LEU A 2 -19.67 3.52 0.55
N VAL A 3 -19.27 2.50 1.30
CA VAL A 3 -17.96 1.83 1.17
C VAL A 3 -17.74 1.25 -0.23
N LEU A 4 -18.77 0.64 -0.81
CA LEU A 4 -18.72 0.03 -2.14
C LEU A 4 -18.59 1.08 -3.25
N ILE A 5 -19.28 2.22 -3.08
CA ILE A 5 -19.17 3.38 -3.96
C ILE A 5 -17.76 3.98 -3.89
N GLY A 6 -17.16 4.05 -2.68
CA GLY A 6 -15.79 4.51 -2.48
C GLY A 6 -14.76 3.65 -3.22
N TYR A 7 -14.88 2.32 -3.13
CA TYR A 7 -14.01 1.41 -3.86
C TYR A 7 -14.17 1.50 -5.38
N VAL A 8 -15.40 1.60 -5.88
CA VAL A 8 -15.66 1.78 -7.32
C VAL A 8 -15.09 3.11 -7.83
N TYR A 9 -15.30 4.19 -7.07
CA TYR A 9 -14.76 5.51 -7.42
C TYR A 9 -13.23 5.53 -7.41
N SER A 10 -12.60 4.94 -6.40
CA SER A 10 -11.14 4.79 -6.35
C SER A 10 -10.62 3.98 -7.54
N GLY A 11 -11.26 2.85 -7.85
CA GLY A 11 -10.91 2.04 -9.03
C GLY A 11 -10.94 2.84 -10.33
N ILE A 12 -11.95 3.70 -10.52
CA ILE A 12 -12.04 4.59 -11.69
C ILE A 12 -10.89 5.61 -11.70
N LEU A 13 -10.58 6.23 -10.56
CA LEU A 13 -9.46 7.19 -10.46
C LEU A 13 -8.12 6.53 -10.79
N TRP A 14 -7.90 5.31 -10.31
CA TRP A 14 -6.73 4.49 -10.64
C TRP A 14 -6.62 4.18 -12.12
N ILE A 15 -7.72 3.81 -12.77
CA ILE A 15 -7.74 3.53 -14.22
C ILE A 15 -7.41 4.79 -15.02
N ILE A 16 -7.97 5.95 -14.63
CA ILE A 16 -7.71 7.22 -15.31
C ILE A 16 -6.24 7.64 -15.15
N GLY A 17 -5.69 7.57 -13.94
CA GLY A 17 -4.29 7.89 -13.69
C GLY A 17 -3.35 6.95 -14.45
N ALA A 18 -3.62 5.63 -14.42
CA ALA A 18 -2.85 4.64 -15.18
C ALA A 18 -2.90 4.90 -16.69
N LYS A 19 -4.06 5.24 -17.26
CA LYS A 19 -4.21 5.59 -18.68
C LYS A 19 -3.35 6.81 -19.04
N ARG A 20 -3.36 7.87 -18.23
CA ARG A 20 -2.55 9.08 -18.46
C ARG A 20 -1.06 8.79 -18.43
N ILE A 21 -0.62 7.92 -17.52
CA ILE A 21 0.80 7.55 -17.39
C ILE A 21 1.24 6.63 -18.54
N ILE A 22 0.47 5.58 -18.82
CA ILE A 22 0.86 4.50 -19.74
C ILE A 22 0.63 4.90 -21.20
N THR A 23 -0.53 5.46 -21.52
CA THR A 23 -0.92 5.76 -22.90
C THR A 23 -0.49 7.17 -23.32
N GLU A 24 -0.74 8.15 -22.47
CA GLU A 24 -0.49 9.57 -22.79
C GLU A 24 0.94 10.01 -22.42
N LYS A 25 1.69 9.17 -21.70
CA LYS A 25 3.04 9.46 -21.17
C LYS A 25 3.11 10.78 -20.40
N ASP A 26 1.99 11.21 -19.82
CA ASP A 26 1.88 12.46 -19.07
C ASP A 26 2.36 12.23 -17.62
N PRO A 27 3.51 12.79 -17.21
CA PRO A 27 4.03 12.61 -15.87
C PRO A 27 3.11 13.21 -14.79
N LYS A 28 2.21 14.15 -15.14
CA LYS A 28 1.22 14.69 -14.20
C LYS A 28 0.23 13.62 -13.74
N GLY A 29 0.06 12.54 -14.51
CA GLY A 29 -0.72 11.38 -14.10
C GLY A 29 -0.18 10.72 -12.83
N ILE A 30 1.14 10.70 -12.62
CA ILE A 30 1.77 10.15 -11.41
C ILE A 30 1.39 11.00 -10.19
N LEU A 31 1.49 12.33 -10.32
CA LEU A 31 1.15 13.24 -9.23
C LEU A 31 -0.34 13.15 -8.86
N PHE A 32 -1.22 13.10 -9.86
CA PHE A 32 -2.66 12.89 -9.65
C PHE A 32 -2.93 11.58 -8.91
N GLN A 33 -2.30 10.49 -9.37
CA GLN A 33 -2.47 9.16 -8.77
C GLN A 33 -1.97 9.12 -7.33
N ALA A 34 -0.82 9.75 -7.05
CA ALA A 34 -0.27 9.83 -5.71
C ALA A 34 -1.18 10.59 -4.74
N ILE A 35 -1.72 11.74 -5.16
CA ILE A 35 -2.65 12.54 -4.35
C ILE A 35 -3.94 11.76 -4.08
N ALA A 36 -4.53 11.16 -5.11
CA ALA A 36 -5.75 10.37 -4.98
C ALA A 36 -5.56 9.21 -3.99
N HIS A 37 -4.42 8.52 -4.06
CA HIS A 37 -4.11 7.41 -3.17
C HIS A 37 -3.85 7.86 -1.72
N ILE A 38 -3.17 8.98 -1.51
CA ILE A 38 -2.99 9.56 -0.15
C ILE A 38 -4.35 9.88 0.49
N ILE A 39 -5.27 10.49 -0.27
CA ILE A 39 -6.61 10.82 0.21
C ILE A 39 -7.39 9.54 0.55
N GLU A 40 -7.35 8.53 -0.33
CA GLU A 40 -7.99 7.24 -0.10
C GLU A 40 -7.51 6.59 1.21
N LEU A 41 -6.19 6.48 1.40
CA LEU A 41 -5.61 5.89 2.59
C LEU A 41 -5.96 6.66 3.87
N ALA A 42 -5.97 8.00 3.80
CA ALA A 42 -6.42 8.82 4.92
C ALA A 42 -7.90 8.56 5.27
N VAL A 43 -8.79 8.54 4.28
CA VAL A 43 -10.22 8.26 4.48
C VAL A 43 -10.45 6.86 5.07
N ILE A 44 -9.78 5.84 4.52
CA ILE A 44 -9.85 4.47 5.04
C ILE A 44 -9.31 4.41 6.48
N GLY A 45 -8.19 5.09 6.76
CA GLY A 45 -7.60 5.18 8.10
C GLY A 45 -8.56 5.82 9.11
N LEU A 46 -9.24 6.91 8.74
CA LEU A 46 -10.24 7.58 9.56
C LEU A 46 -11.44 6.65 9.86
N GLU A 47 -12.01 6.02 8.83
CA GLU A 47 -13.16 5.12 8.99
C GLU A 47 -12.81 3.89 9.82
N THR A 48 -11.63 3.31 9.59
CA THR A 48 -11.12 2.15 10.33
C THR A 48 -10.90 2.48 11.80
N GLY A 49 -10.32 3.63 12.10
CA GLY A 49 -10.08 4.08 13.48
C GLY A 49 -11.39 4.24 14.25
N ARG A 50 -12.38 4.89 13.62
CA ARG A 50 -13.73 5.04 14.20
C ARG A 50 -14.44 3.71 14.38
N LYS A 51 -14.31 2.78 13.43
CA LYS A 51 -14.98 1.46 13.46
C LYS A 51 -14.44 0.55 14.55
N TYR A 52 -13.12 0.57 14.78
CA TYR A 52 -12.46 -0.36 15.71
C TYR A 52 -12.02 0.30 17.04
N GLY A 53 -12.46 1.53 17.32
CA GLY A 53 -12.17 2.22 18.57
C GLY A 53 -10.67 2.55 18.78
N LYS A 54 -9.91 2.69 17.69
CA LYS A 54 -8.51 3.09 17.72
C LYS A 54 -8.36 4.59 17.61
N SER A 55 -7.25 5.12 18.11
CA SER A 55 -6.99 6.55 17.98
C SER A 55 -6.87 6.91 16.49
N ILE A 56 -7.54 8.00 16.09
CA ILE A 56 -7.61 8.42 14.69
C ILE A 56 -6.19 8.61 14.09
N PRO A 57 -5.25 9.30 14.77
CA PRO A 57 -3.90 9.48 14.24
C PRO A 57 -3.15 8.14 14.04
N GLU A 58 -3.26 7.21 14.99
CA GLU A 58 -2.63 5.88 14.91
C GLU A 58 -3.17 5.09 13.72
N SER A 59 -4.50 5.05 13.54
CA SER A 59 -5.13 4.32 12.43
C SER A 59 -4.77 4.90 11.07
N VAL A 60 -4.72 6.23 10.95
CA VAL A 60 -4.29 6.90 9.72
C VAL A 60 -2.82 6.61 9.42
N VAL A 61 -1.92 6.72 10.41
CA VAL A 61 -0.49 6.43 10.22
C VAL A 61 -0.30 4.98 9.79
N LEU A 62 -0.94 4.02 10.47
CA LEU A 62 -0.84 2.60 10.11
C LEU A 62 -1.35 2.33 8.69
N CYS A 63 -2.48 2.94 8.30
CA CYS A 63 -3.04 2.79 6.96
C CYS A 63 -2.13 3.39 5.89
N MET A 64 -1.56 4.58 6.14
CA MET A 64 -0.59 5.23 5.26
C MET A 64 0.70 4.42 5.11
N THR A 65 1.24 3.87 6.21
CA THR A 65 2.43 3.00 6.16
C THR A 65 2.16 1.74 5.36
N PHE A 66 1.00 1.10 5.55
CA PHE A 66 0.61 -0.06 4.77
C PHE A 66 0.45 0.27 3.28
N GLY A 67 -0.24 1.38 2.95
CA GLY A 67 -0.39 1.86 1.59
C GLY A 67 0.92 2.35 0.96
N PHE A 68 1.96 2.63 1.74
CA PHE A 68 3.31 2.83 1.24
C PHE A 68 4.03 1.50 1.01
N THR A 69 3.89 0.50 1.87
CA THR A 69 4.65 -0.76 1.78
C THR A 69 4.01 -1.82 0.89
N TRP A 70 2.80 -1.59 0.37
CA TRP A 70 2.07 -2.56 -0.46
C TRP A 70 2.79 -2.95 -1.77
N TRP A 71 3.75 -2.15 -2.25
CA TRP A 71 4.56 -2.48 -3.42
C TRP A 71 5.72 -3.43 -3.11
N LEU A 72 6.10 -3.65 -1.84
CA LEU A 72 7.19 -4.57 -1.49
C LEU A 72 6.93 -5.99 -2.04
N PRO A 73 5.75 -6.62 -1.80
CA PRO A 73 5.40 -7.89 -2.42
C PRO A 73 5.44 -7.86 -3.96
N LEU A 74 5.10 -6.72 -4.57
CA LEU A 74 5.12 -6.57 -6.03
C LEU A 74 6.56 -6.57 -6.56
N ILE A 75 7.50 -5.87 -5.91
CA ILE A 75 8.91 -5.89 -6.30
C ILE A 75 9.48 -7.30 -6.19
N LEU A 76 9.16 -8.03 -5.12
CA LEU A 76 9.61 -9.40 -4.91
C LEU A 76 9.08 -10.32 -6.02
N LYS A 77 7.79 -10.19 -6.38
CA LYS A 77 7.19 -10.92 -7.51
C LYS A 77 7.76 -10.52 -8.87
N MET A 78 8.00 -9.22 -9.10
CA MET A 78 8.54 -8.71 -10.37
C MET A 78 10.00 -9.11 -10.58
N LYS A 79 10.77 -9.30 -9.50
CA LYS A 79 12.12 -9.84 -9.56
C LYS A 79 12.17 -11.36 -9.76
N SER A 80 11.01 -12.03 -9.87
CA SER A 80 10.88 -13.49 -9.89
C SER A 80 11.50 -14.18 -8.66
N GLU A 81 11.65 -13.47 -7.55
CA GLU A 81 12.10 -14.05 -6.29
C GLU A 81 10.92 -14.83 -5.68
N THR A 82 10.94 -16.16 -5.80
CA THR A 82 10.05 -17.04 -5.06
C THR A 82 10.53 -17.14 -3.62
N PHE A 83 9.73 -16.65 -2.67
CA PHE A 83 9.91 -17.05 -1.27
C PHE A 83 9.70 -18.55 -1.15
N THR A 84 10.73 -19.23 -0.70
CA THR A 84 10.68 -20.62 -0.27
C THR A 84 10.63 -20.65 1.25
N ASP A 85 10.18 -21.77 1.84
CA ASP A 85 10.19 -21.93 3.29
C ASP A 85 11.59 -21.76 3.89
N ALA A 86 12.65 -21.96 3.09
CA ALA A 86 14.03 -21.75 3.49
C ALA A 86 14.37 -20.28 3.80
N ASP A 87 13.69 -19.31 3.17
CA ASP A 87 13.95 -17.88 3.37
C ASP A 87 13.47 -17.36 4.73
N PHE A 88 12.65 -18.16 5.44
CA PHE A 88 12.14 -17.86 6.78
C PHE A 88 12.83 -18.66 7.89
N VAL A 89 13.74 -19.57 7.54
CA VAL A 89 14.58 -20.28 8.51
C VAL A 89 15.73 -19.35 8.91
N ARG A 90 15.84 -19.05 10.20
CA ARG A 90 16.98 -18.28 10.72
C ARG A 90 18.28 -19.03 10.46
N THR A 91 19.23 -18.39 9.80
CA THR A 91 20.57 -18.94 9.64
C THR A 91 21.37 -18.80 10.94
N ALA A 92 22.36 -19.67 11.16
CA ALA A 92 23.21 -19.62 12.34
C ALA A 92 23.94 -18.26 12.49
N GLU A 93 24.29 -17.62 11.38
CA GLU A 93 24.85 -16.25 11.37
C GLU A 93 23.86 -15.19 11.84
N GLN A 94 22.58 -15.29 11.42
CA GLN A 94 21.55 -14.38 11.89
C GLN A 94 21.29 -14.58 13.39
N GLU A 95 21.27 -15.82 13.88
CA GLU A 95 21.10 -16.10 15.31
C GLU A 95 22.25 -15.57 16.17
N ALA A 96 23.49 -15.64 15.68
CA ALA A 96 24.65 -15.09 16.38
C ALA A 96 24.58 -13.56 16.52
N ARG A 97 24.00 -12.88 15.52
CA ARG A 97 23.91 -11.41 15.45
C ARG A 97 22.91 -10.80 16.45
N PHE A 98 21.93 -11.56 16.93
CA PHE A 98 20.92 -11.12 17.90
C PHE A 98 21.18 -11.64 19.32
N LYS A 99 22.32 -12.32 19.57
CA LYS A 99 22.74 -12.81 20.89
C LYS A 99 23.65 -11.83 21.64
N HIS A 100 23.74 -10.57 21.20
CA HIS A 100 24.47 -9.48 21.87
C HIS A 100 23.52 -8.39 22.31
#